data_AF-A0A8B8PPP6-F1
#
_entry.id   AF-A0A8B8PPP6-F1
#
_cell.length_a   1.000
_cell.length_b   1.000
_cell.length_c   1.000
_cell.angle_alpha   90.00
_cell.angle_beta   90.00
_cell.angle_gamma   90.00
#
_symmetry.space_group_name_H-M   'P 1'
#
loop_
_entity.id
_entity.type
_entity.pdbx_description
1 polymer ?
#
loop_
_entity_poly.entity_id
_entity_poly.type
_entity_poly.pdbx_seq_one_letter_code
_entity_poly.pdbx_strand_id
1 'polypeptide(L)'
;MDEDAFPSLPGNEATDSYAIRHDFAFNFFQKLSIFVTVTIVAGNDLKKLLQPALQQRQRTPTSKDGHRIPGWNHAVGHLPHLFGKGYKHFIILILPFVAARSPKKSTVDRVLMCWWAFTGLTHMILESYYLFSPEFYKDESAFYLSEVWKEYSKGDSRYAGRDSVIVTLEILAVVLVGPASLLAVYAIAKGKLYSYILQFAVSLIHLCGTAVYFITALLEGDDFAASPFYYYFYFVVINSFWIVIPTAICIRCWKKICAAFNNQGQKKVKSR
;
A
#
# COMPACT_ATOMS: atom_id res chain seq x y z
N MET A 1 50.05 23.01 -40.47
CA MET A 1 49.32 24.21 -40.00
C MET A 1 47.88 24.01 -40.43
N ASP A 2 46.89 23.76 -39.58
CA ASP A 2 46.75 23.88 -38.13
C ASP A 2 45.64 22.89 -37.68
N GLU A 3 45.87 22.18 -36.58
CA GLU A 3 45.18 22.26 -35.28
C GLU A 3 43.84 21.50 -35.12
N ASP A 4 43.97 20.45 -34.31
CA ASP A 4 43.04 19.83 -33.37
C ASP A 4 41.67 20.50 -33.10
N ALA A 5 40.59 19.70 -33.27
CA ALA A 5 39.34 19.89 -32.54
C ALA A 5 38.75 18.53 -32.15
N PHE A 6 39.03 18.10 -30.92
CA PHE A 6 38.29 17.02 -30.26
C PHE A 6 36.85 17.47 -29.96
N PRO A 7 35.82 16.64 -30.18
CA PRO A 7 34.49 16.91 -29.64
C PRO A 7 34.51 16.72 -28.12
N SER A 8 34.10 17.76 -27.41
CA SER A 8 33.88 17.78 -25.96
C SER A 8 32.94 16.67 -25.51
N LEU A 9 33.35 15.91 -24.49
CA LEU A 9 32.56 14.91 -23.78
C LEU A 9 31.31 15.57 -23.14
N PRO A 10 30.12 14.94 -23.18
CA PRO A 10 28.98 15.41 -22.41
C PRO A 10 29.26 15.20 -20.92
N GLY A 11 29.38 16.31 -20.19
CA GLY A 11 29.55 16.34 -18.74
C GLY A 11 28.24 16.09 -17.98
N ASN A 12 28.37 15.33 -16.90
CA ASN A 12 27.63 15.44 -15.63
C ASN A 12 26.12 15.19 -15.49
N GLU A 13 25.37 14.74 -16.50
CA GLU A 13 23.95 14.38 -16.25
C GLU A 13 23.77 13.13 -15.38
N ALA A 14 24.71 12.18 -15.45
CA ALA A 14 24.62 10.95 -14.67
C ALA A 14 24.83 11.21 -13.17
N THR A 15 25.79 12.06 -12.80
CA THR A 15 26.14 12.36 -11.41
C THR A 15 25.05 13.13 -10.66
N ASP A 16 24.34 14.05 -11.32
CA ASP A 16 23.24 14.79 -10.72
C ASP A 16 22.00 13.91 -10.48
N SER A 17 21.71 12.98 -11.40
CA SER A 17 20.61 12.01 -11.24
C SER A 17 20.86 11.03 -10.09
N TYR A 18 22.11 10.60 -9.88
CA TYR A 18 22.49 9.77 -8.74
C TYR A 18 22.43 10.53 -7.41
N ALA A 19 22.85 11.80 -7.36
CA ALA A 19 22.78 12.64 -6.16
C ALA A 19 21.32 12.90 -5.73
N ILE A 20 20.45 13.29 -6.67
CA ILE A 20 19.02 13.55 -6.40
C ILE A 20 18.29 12.27 -5.94
N ARG A 21 18.64 11.10 -6.52
CA ARG A 21 18.05 9.80 -6.15
C ARG A 21 18.50 9.33 -4.76
N HIS A 22 19.74 9.64 -4.36
CA HIS A 22 20.25 9.32 -3.02
C HIS A 22 19.66 10.25 -1.96
N ASP A 23 19.50 11.54 -2.27
CA ASP A 23 18.90 12.53 -1.38
C ASP A 23 17.42 12.27 -1.12
N PHE A 24 16.66 11.78 -2.10
CA PHE A 24 15.24 11.46 -1.91
C PHE A 24 15.03 10.25 -0.99
N ALA A 25 15.78 9.17 -1.19
CA ALA A 25 15.69 7.98 -0.36
C ALA A 25 16.22 8.24 1.07
N PHE A 26 17.32 8.99 1.19
CA PHE A 26 17.86 9.38 2.50
C PHE A 26 16.90 10.31 3.25
N ASN A 27 16.30 11.31 2.56
CA ASN A 27 15.25 12.14 3.14
C ASN A 27 13.99 11.35 3.52
N PHE A 28 13.60 10.33 2.74
CA PHE A 28 12.46 9.47 3.07
C PHE A 28 12.71 8.67 4.36
N PHE A 29 13.84 7.98 4.47
CA PHE A 29 14.16 7.19 5.68
C PHE A 29 14.49 8.08 6.89
N GLN A 30 15.09 9.25 6.68
CA GLN A 30 15.34 10.22 7.73
C GLN A 30 14.04 10.87 8.21
N LYS A 31 13.10 11.21 7.32
CA LYS A 31 11.76 11.68 7.72
C LYS A 31 10.98 10.58 8.42
N LEU A 32 11.06 9.33 7.96
CA LEU A 32 10.43 8.17 8.62
C LEU A 32 11.04 7.89 10.01
N SER A 33 12.36 8.07 10.17
CA SER A 33 13.07 7.89 11.44
C SER A 33 12.82 9.04 12.44
N ILE A 34 12.86 10.30 11.99
CA ILE A 34 12.47 11.47 12.80
C ILE A 34 11.00 11.33 13.21
N PHE A 35 10.15 10.86 12.29
CA PHE A 35 8.74 10.63 12.54
C PHE A 35 8.49 9.52 13.59
N VAL A 36 9.21 8.40 13.53
CA VAL A 36 9.19 7.35 14.57
C VAL A 36 9.68 7.91 15.91
N THR A 37 10.73 8.74 15.90
CA THR A 37 11.32 9.33 17.11
C THR A 37 10.38 10.34 17.77
N VAL A 38 9.77 11.24 17.00
CA VAL A 38 8.79 12.23 17.47
C VAL A 38 7.52 11.52 17.98
N THR A 39 7.11 10.43 17.34
CA THR A 39 5.92 9.66 17.75
C THR A 39 6.13 8.87 19.05
N ILE A 40 7.36 8.43 19.33
CA ILE A 40 7.71 7.73 20.59
C ILE A 40 7.99 8.72 21.73
N VAL A 41 8.50 9.92 21.44
CA VAL A 41 9.01 10.86 22.46
C VAL A 41 8.08 12.05 22.73
N ALA A 42 7.18 12.43 21.83
CA ALA A 42 6.37 13.64 22.01
C ALA A 42 5.20 13.44 22.99
N GLY A 43 5.35 13.99 24.20
CA GLY A 43 4.32 14.13 25.22
C GLY A 43 3.14 15.01 24.80
N ASN A 44 2.07 14.95 25.60
CA ASN A 44 0.73 15.48 25.31
C ASN A 44 0.64 16.99 25.00
N ASP A 45 1.66 17.78 25.33
CA ASP A 45 1.62 19.24 25.19
C ASP A 45 1.92 19.73 23.77
N LEU A 46 2.77 19.03 23.00
CA LEU A 46 3.05 19.38 21.60
C LEU A 46 1.83 19.14 20.68
N LYS A 47 0.99 18.17 21.05
CA LYS A 47 -0.26 17.86 20.34
C LYS A 47 -1.30 18.98 20.43
N LYS A 48 -1.36 19.70 21.56
CA LYS A 48 -2.28 20.84 21.76
C LYS A 48 -1.85 22.10 20.98
N LEU A 49 -0.55 22.30 20.80
CA LEU A 49 0.01 23.46 20.10
C LEU A 49 -0.10 23.36 18.58
N LEU A 50 0.00 22.16 18.00
CA LEU A 50 -0.07 21.97 16.56
C LEU A 50 -1.51 21.96 16.02
N GLN A 51 -2.51 21.63 16.85
CA GLN A 51 -3.90 21.38 16.44
C GLN A 51 -4.54 22.49 15.57
N PRO A 52 -4.35 23.80 15.84
CA PRO A 52 -4.91 24.87 15.03
C PRO A 52 -4.21 25.05 13.66
N ALA A 53 -2.88 24.89 13.62
CA ALA A 53 -2.07 25.02 12.40
C ALA A 53 -2.34 23.89 11.40
N LEU A 54 -2.74 22.72 11.90
CA LEU A 54 -3.05 21.54 11.10
C LEU A 54 -4.45 21.58 10.46
N GLN A 55 -5.35 22.39 11.03
CA GLN A 55 -6.73 22.51 10.56
C GLN A 55 -6.89 23.52 9.41
N GLN A 56 -5.92 24.43 9.25
CA GLN A 56 -5.97 25.53 8.29
C GLN A 56 -5.38 25.18 6.91
N ARG A 57 -4.72 24.02 6.78
CA ARG A 57 -3.93 23.62 5.60
C ARG A 57 -4.55 22.47 4.79
N GLN A 58 -5.86 22.24 4.93
CA GLN A 58 -6.55 21.13 4.28
C GLN A 58 -7.10 21.57 2.94
N ARG A 59 -6.72 20.93 1.82
CA ARG A 59 -7.47 21.09 0.58
C ARG A 59 -8.77 20.31 0.71
N THR A 60 -9.89 21.03 0.73
CA THR A 60 -11.22 20.43 0.57
C THR A 60 -11.23 19.64 -0.74
N PRO A 61 -11.61 18.35 -0.74
CA PRO A 61 -11.75 17.61 -1.99
C PRO A 61 -12.82 18.28 -2.87
N THR A 62 -12.51 18.40 -4.16
CA THR A 62 -13.39 18.94 -5.20
C THR A 62 -13.84 17.80 -6.11
N SER A 63 -15.10 17.84 -6.54
CA SER A 63 -15.61 16.95 -7.59
C SER A 63 -14.87 17.20 -8.91
N LYS A 64 -15.08 16.31 -9.89
CA LYS A 64 -14.55 16.49 -11.25
C LYS A 64 -14.99 17.81 -11.90
N ASP A 65 -16.11 18.37 -11.47
CA ASP A 65 -16.66 19.65 -11.95
C ASP A 65 -16.15 20.87 -11.15
N GLY A 66 -15.18 20.66 -10.25
CA GLY A 66 -14.57 21.72 -9.43
C GLY A 66 -15.39 22.17 -8.23
N HIS A 67 -16.56 21.57 -7.98
CA HIS A 67 -17.38 21.89 -6.82
C HIS A 67 -16.83 21.20 -5.56
N ARG A 68 -16.76 21.91 -4.43
CA ARG A 68 -16.40 21.30 -3.14
C ARG A 68 -17.34 20.14 -2.83
N ILE A 69 -16.79 19.00 -2.40
CA ILE A 69 -17.59 17.84 -1.96
C ILE A 69 -18.16 18.16 -0.58
N PRO A 70 -19.48 18.44 -0.44
CA PRO A 70 -20.07 18.81 0.83
C PRO A 70 -20.02 17.62 1.79
N GLY A 71 -19.65 17.87 3.04
CA GLY A 71 -19.80 16.90 4.12
C GLY A 71 -18.79 15.75 4.18
N TRP A 72 -17.74 15.79 3.36
CA TRP A 72 -16.69 14.77 3.35
C TRP A 72 -15.97 14.57 4.70
N ASN A 73 -15.83 15.63 5.49
CA ASN A 73 -15.14 15.60 6.79
C ASN A 73 -16.08 15.50 8.00
N HIS A 74 -17.39 15.23 7.81
CA HIS A 74 -18.29 15.09 8.96
C HIS A 74 -17.83 13.97 9.89
N ALA A 75 -17.88 14.26 11.19
CA ALA A 75 -17.54 13.30 12.22
C ALA A 75 -18.57 12.16 12.18
N VAL A 76 -18.11 10.95 11.81
CA VAL A 76 -18.94 9.76 11.87
C VAL A 76 -18.84 9.25 13.31
N GLY A 77 -19.78 9.69 14.16
CA GLY A 77 -19.70 9.54 15.63
C GLY A 77 -19.61 8.11 16.17
N HIS A 78 -19.79 7.07 15.33
CA HIS A 78 -19.81 5.66 15.74
C HIS A 78 -18.66 4.79 15.20
N LEU A 79 -17.75 5.36 14.39
CA LEU A 79 -17.00 4.56 13.42
C LEU A 79 -15.69 3.89 13.87
N PRO A 80 -14.88 4.40 14.83
CA PRO A 80 -13.71 3.68 15.32
C PRO A 80 -14.08 2.28 15.86
N HIS A 81 -15.29 2.16 16.40
CA HIS A 81 -15.80 0.91 16.93
C HIS A 81 -16.33 -0.04 15.84
N LEU A 82 -16.90 0.49 14.76
CA LEU A 82 -17.40 -0.26 13.59
C LEU A 82 -16.27 -0.73 12.68
N PHE A 83 -15.30 0.13 12.39
CA PHE A 83 -14.08 -0.23 11.64
C PHE A 83 -13.32 -1.33 12.39
N GLY A 84 -13.16 -1.16 13.70
CA GLY A 84 -12.58 -2.18 14.57
C GLY A 84 -13.37 -3.49 14.63
N LYS A 85 -14.71 -3.45 14.63
CA LYS A 85 -15.56 -4.66 14.64
C LYS A 85 -15.57 -5.37 13.29
N GLY A 86 -15.83 -4.68 12.20
CA GLY A 86 -15.91 -5.28 10.85
C GLY A 86 -14.56 -5.83 10.39
N TYR A 87 -13.48 -5.07 10.59
CA TYR A 87 -12.12 -5.53 10.30
C TYR A 87 -11.71 -6.71 11.19
N LYS A 88 -12.05 -6.69 12.50
CA LYS A 88 -11.85 -7.85 13.38
C LYS A 88 -12.64 -9.07 12.92
N HIS A 89 -13.93 -8.95 12.60
CA HIS A 89 -14.74 -10.09 12.16
C HIS A 89 -14.23 -10.68 10.84
N PHE A 90 -13.81 -9.83 9.90
CA PHE A 90 -13.22 -10.26 8.63
C PHE A 90 -11.91 -11.05 8.84
N ILE A 91 -11.00 -10.51 9.66
CA ILE A 91 -9.72 -11.15 10.02
C ILE A 91 -9.95 -12.44 10.83
N ILE A 92 -10.84 -12.41 11.82
CA ILE A 92 -11.13 -13.55 12.71
C ILE A 92 -11.86 -14.68 11.99
N LEU A 93 -12.61 -14.42 10.92
CA LEU A 93 -13.24 -15.48 10.13
C LEU A 93 -12.28 -16.10 9.10
N ILE A 94 -11.46 -15.30 8.43
CA ILE A 94 -10.60 -15.79 7.33
C ILE A 94 -9.36 -16.53 7.87
N LEU A 95 -8.71 -16.02 8.91
CA LEU A 95 -7.47 -16.62 9.46
C LEU A 95 -7.67 -18.07 9.93
N PRO A 96 -8.68 -18.41 10.75
CA PRO A 96 -8.90 -19.78 11.18
C PRO A 96 -9.47 -20.64 10.05
N PHE A 97 -10.32 -20.11 9.17
CA PHE A 97 -10.95 -20.89 8.10
C PHE A 97 -9.94 -21.43 7.10
N VAL A 98 -8.97 -20.59 6.70
CA VAL A 98 -7.91 -20.97 5.75
C VAL A 98 -6.85 -21.84 6.45
N ALA A 99 -6.47 -21.50 7.68
CA ALA A 99 -5.50 -22.29 8.46
C ALA A 99 -6.03 -23.68 8.85
N ALA A 100 -7.31 -23.79 9.23
CA ALA A 100 -7.96 -25.04 9.62
C ALA A 100 -8.19 -26.00 8.43
N ARG A 101 -8.34 -25.47 7.21
CA ARG A 101 -8.45 -26.29 6.00
C ARG A 101 -7.12 -26.86 5.50
N SER A 102 -5.98 -26.40 6.04
CA SER A 102 -4.65 -26.84 5.62
C SER A 102 -3.75 -27.21 6.81
N PRO A 103 -4.19 -28.13 7.70
CA PRO A 103 -3.46 -28.44 8.93
C PRO A 103 -2.09 -29.11 8.67
N LYS A 104 -1.93 -29.74 7.50
CA LYS A 104 -0.70 -30.42 7.07
C LYS A 104 0.37 -29.48 6.51
N LYS A 105 0.10 -28.17 6.41
CA LYS A 105 1.05 -27.17 5.88
C LYS A 105 1.90 -26.56 6.98
N SER A 106 3.07 -26.03 6.60
CA SER A 106 3.95 -25.33 7.53
C SER A 106 3.25 -24.07 8.10
N THR A 107 3.64 -23.66 9.31
CA THR A 107 3.09 -22.43 9.92
C THR A 107 3.28 -21.21 9.02
N VAL A 108 4.43 -21.08 8.35
CA VAL A 108 4.68 -19.98 7.43
C VAL A 108 3.72 -20.02 6.25
N ASP A 109 3.50 -21.18 5.65
CA ASP A 109 2.59 -21.29 4.50
C ASP A 109 1.15 -20.97 4.89
N ARG A 110 0.72 -21.37 6.10
CA ARG A 110 -0.61 -21.00 6.63
C ARG A 110 -0.74 -19.49 6.82
N VAL A 111 0.26 -18.83 7.40
CA VAL A 111 0.28 -17.37 7.58
C VAL A 111 0.25 -16.66 6.22
N LEU A 112 1.05 -17.12 5.25
CA LEU A 112 1.06 -16.58 3.88
C LEU A 112 -0.30 -16.77 3.21
N MET A 113 -0.92 -17.94 3.34
CA MET A 113 -2.27 -18.18 2.81
C MET A 113 -3.30 -17.22 3.42
N CYS A 114 -3.18 -16.91 4.71
CA CYS A 114 -4.08 -15.96 5.35
C CYS A 114 -3.84 -14.52 4.88
N TRP A 115 -2.58 -14.11 4.74
CA TRP A 115 -2.22 -12.83 4.14
C TRP A 115 -2.79 -12.71 2.73
N TRP A 116 -2.55 -13.68 1.85
CA TRP A 116 -3.03 -13.64 0.47
C TRP A 116 -4.55 -13.70 0.36
N ALA A 117 -5.23 -14.41 1.26
CA ALA A 117 -6.69 -14.40 1.33
C ALA A 117 -7.22 -13.03 1.76
N PHE A 118 -6.63 -12.44 2.80
CA PHE A 118 -6.96 -11.10 3.27
C PHE A 118 -6.75 -10.06 2.16
N THR A 119 -5.59 -10.10 1.50
CA THR A 119 -5.25 -9.23 0.37
C THR A 119 -6.24 -9.40 -0.77
N GLY A 120 -6.44 -10.63 -1.23
CA GLY A 120 -7.33 -10.93 -2.34
C GLY A 120 -8.76 -10.45 -2.09
N LEU A 121 -9.29 -10.69 -0.90
CA LEU A 121 -10.65 -10.27 -0.56
C LEU A 121 -10.77 -8.77 -0.31
N THR A 122 -9.73 -8.10 0.18
CA THR A 122 -9.71 -6.64 0.32
C THR A 122 -9.86 -5.98 -1.05
N HIS A 123 -9.02 -6.35 -2.03
CA HIS A 123 -9.14 -5.82 -3.38
C HIS A 123 -10.50 -6.19 -4.00
N MET A 124 -10.87 -7.48 -3.96
CA MET A 124 -12.08 -7.94 -4.65
C MET A 124 -13.40 -7.43 -4.05
N ILE A 125 -13.45 -7.08 -2.76
CA ILE A 125 -14.68 -6.65 -2.08
C ILE A 125 -14.63 -5.16 -1.76
N LEU A 126 -13.64 -4.71 -0.98
CA LEU A 126 -13.59 -3.32 -0.50
C LEU A 126 -13.27 -2.36 -1.65
N GLU A 127 -12.21 -2.62 -2.40
CA GLU A 127 -11.77 -1.73 -3.49
C GLU A 127 -12.69 -1.82 -4.71
N SER A 128 -13.20 -3.01 -5.03
CA SER A 128 -14.28 -3.14 -6.02
C SER A 128 -15.48 -2.26 -5.68
N TYR A 129 -15.91 -2.24 -4.41
CA TYR A 129 -17.02 -1.36 -4.01
C TYR A 129 -16.69 0.11 -4.27
N TYR A 130 -15.47 0.57 -3.96
CA TYR A 130 -15.02 1.93 -4.28
C TYR A 130 -15.05 2.22 -5.78
N LEU A 131 -14.68 1.27 -6.63
CA LEU A 131 -14.71 1.45 -8.09
C LEU A 131 -16.14 1.53 -8.64
N PHE A 132 -17.03 0.67 -8.18
CA PHE A 132 -18.40 0.58 -8.70
C PHE A 132 -19.38 1.54 -8.02
N SER A 133 -19.00 2.17 -6.90
CA SER A 133 -19.81 3.15 -6.17
C SER A 133 -19.14 4.52 -6.22
N PRO A 134 -19.10 5.21 -7.37
CA PRO A 134 -18.39 6.49 -7.51
C PRO A 134 -18.89 7.56 -6.55
N GLU A 135 -20.16 7.49 -6.17
CA GLU A 135 -20.86 8.44 -5.32
C GLU A 135 -21.03 7.92 -3.87
N PHE A 136 -20.18 7.00 -3.40
CA PHE A 136 -20.30 6.40 -2.06
C PHE A 136 -20.42 7.43 -0.94
N TYR A 137 -19.79 8.60 -1.08
CA TYR A 137 -19.83 9.67 -0.09
C TYR A 137 -21.22 10.32 0.07
N LYS A 138 -22.13 10.16 -0.90
CA LYS A 138 -23.53 10.62 -0.83
C LYS A 138 -24.48 9.62 -0.18
N ASP A 139 -24.03 8.40 0.07
CA ASP A 139 -24.89 7.33 0.59
C ASP A 139 -25.19 7.55 2.08
N GLU A 140 -26.43 7.89 2.43
CA GLU A 140 -26.85 8.11 3.81
C GLU A 140 -27.30 6.83 4.54
N SER A 141 -27.33 5.68 3.85
CA SER A 141 -27.90 4.43 4.37
C SER A 141 -27.07 3.74 5.48
N ALA A 142 -25.99 4.36 5.94
CA ALA A 142 -25.01 3.81 6.87
C ALA A 142 -24.45 2.43 6.42
N PHE A 143 -24.44 2.18 5.11
CA PHE A 143 -23.89 0.94 4.56
C PHE A 143 -22.40 0.82 4.89
N TYR A 144 -21.99 -0.34 5.42
CA TYR A 144 -20.66 -0.53 6.00
C TYR A 144 -19.51 -0.17 5.05
N LEU A 145 -19.55 -0.60 3.77
CA LEU A 145 -18.46 -0.31 2.83
C LEU A 145 -18.42 1.18 2.45
N SER A 146 -19.57 1.85 2.37
CA SER A 146 -19.65 3.29 2.16
C SER A 146 -18.96 4.03 3.31
N GLU A 147 -19.31 3.67 4.55
CA GLU A 147 -18.74 4.29 5.74
C GLU A 147 -17.23 4.05 5.87
N VAL A 148 -16.75 2.84 5.53
CA VAL A 148 -15.32 2.52 5.48
C VAL A 148 -14.59 3.47 4.53
N TRP A 149 -15.12 3.70 3.33
CA TRP A 149 -14.47 4.57 2.35
C TRP A 149 -14.56 6.05 2.69
N LYS A 150 -15.65 6.50 3.30
CA LYS A 150 -15.74 7.88 3.83
C LYS A 150 -14.70 8.13 4.90
N GLU A 151 -14.53 7.17 5.82
CA GLU A 151 -13.53 7.28 6.89
C GLU A 151 -12.11 7.18 6.37
N TYR A 152 -11.85 6.22 5.48
CA TYR A 152 -10.54 6.08 4.87
C TYR A 152 -10.16 7.33 4.08
N SER A 153 -11.14 7.93 3.39
CA SER A 153 -10.92 9.18 2.70
C SER A 153 -10.43 10.27 3.65
N LYS A 154 -10.88 10.36 4.91
CA LYS A 154 -10.31 11.35 5.86
C LYS A 154 -8.79 11.24 6.03
N GLY A 155 -8.21 10.05 5.83
CA GLY A 155 -6.76 9.85 5.72
C GLY A 155 -6.17 10.38 4.41
N ASP A 156 -6.89 10.19 3.32
CA ASP A 156 -6.50 10.56 1.96
C ASP A 156 -7.70 11.01 1.10
N SER A 157 -7.88 12.33 0.95
CA SER A 157 -9.02 12.90 0.21
C SER A 157 -9.04 12.60 -1.28
N ARG A 158 -7.95 12.09 -1.84
CA ARG A 158 -7.88 11.69 -3.25
C ARG A 158 -8.85 10.55 -3.56
N TYR A 159 -9.22 9.74 -2.58
CA TYR A 159 -10.28 8.73 -2.73
C TYR A 159 -11.66 9.36 -2.93
N ALA A 160 -12.06 10.32 -2.09
CA ALA A 160 -13.34 11.00 -2.28
C ALA A 160 -13.36 11.89 -3.53
N GLY A 161 -12.24 12.54 -3.85
CA GLY A 161 -12.06 13.29 -5.09
C GLY A 161 -11.98 12.41 -6.34
N ARG A 162 -11.88 11.09 -6.18
CA ARG A 162 -11.67 10.12 -7.26
C ARG A 162 -10.52 10.49 -8.17
N ASP A 163 -9.39 10.83 -7.57
CA ASP A 163 -8.16 11.14 -8.28
C ASP A 163 -7.82 10.05 -9.31
N SER A 164 -7.34 10.47 -10.48
CA SER A 164 -7.14 9.57 -11.62
C SER A 164 -6.07 8.52 -11.35
N VAL A 165 -5.02 8.87 -10.60
CA VAL A 165 -3.97 7.93 -10.21
C VAL A 165 -4.51 6.94 -9.20
N ILE A 166 -5.23 7.41 -8.18
CA ILE A 166 -5.86 6.52 -7.20
C ILE A 166 -6.82 5.55 -7.89
N VAL A 167 -7.77 6.03 -8.69
CA VAL A 167 -8.73 5.17 -9.40
C VAL A 167 -8.00 4.15 -10.28
N THR A 168 -6.90 4.54 -10.94
CA THR A 168 -6.10 3.64 -11.79
C THR A 168 -5.41 2.55 -10.96
N LEU A 169 -4.80 2.90 -9.82
CA LEU A 169 -4.16 1.93 -8.93
C LEU A 169 -5.19 0.92 -8.39
N GLU A 170 -6.37 1.39 -8.00
CA GLU A 170 -7.45 0.55 -7.50
C GLU A 170 -8.01 -0.39 -8.59
N ILE A 171 -8.13 0.06 -9.85
CA ILE A 171 -8.49 -0.82 -10.98
C ILE A 171 -7.46 -1.94 -11.14
N LEU A 172 -6.16 -1.62 -11.12
CA LEU A 172 -5.11 -2.63 -11.22
C LEU A 172 -5.14 -3.60 -10.04
N ALA A 173 -5.40 -3.09 -8.83
CA ALA A 173 -5.53 -3.90 -7.63
C ALA A 173 -6.71 -4.88 -7.74
N VAL A 174 -7.88 -4.43 -8.16
CA VAL A 174 -9.08 -5.26 -8.35
C VAL A 174 -8.93 -6.28 -9.49
N VAL A 175 -8.40 -5.88 -10.64
CA VAL A 175 -8.36 -6.73 -11.84
C VAL A 175 -7.19 -7.72 -11.82
N LEU A 176 -6.03 -7.32 -11.28
CA LEU A 176 -4.83 -8.13 -11.31
C LEU A 176 -4.48 -8.68 -9.94
N VAL A 177 -4.36 -7.81 -8.93
CA VAL A 177 -3.79 -8.24 -7.66
C VAL A 177 -4.76 -9.08 -6.83
N GLY A 178 -6.03 -8.70 -6.76
CA GLY A 178 -7.07 -9.44 -6.06
C GLY A 178 -7.14 -10.91 -6.53
N PRO A 179 -7.36 -11.17 -7.83
CA PRO A 179 -7.40 -12.52 -8.38
C PRO A 179 -6.08 -13.28 -8.23
N ALA A 180 -4.95 -12.62 -8.47
CA ALA A 180 -3.64 -13.26 -8.36
C ALA A 180 -3.30 -13.63 -6.90
N SER A 181 -3.76 -12.85 -5.92
CA SER A 181 -3.63 -13.15 -4.49
C SER A 181 -4.44 -14.38 -4.10
N LEU A 182 -5.69 -14.50 -4.55
CA LEU A 182 -6.51 -15.70 -4.32
C LEU A 182 -5.91 -16.93 -5.03
N LEU A 183 -5.35 -16.75 -6.23
CA LEU A 183 -4.59 -17.80 -6.91
C LEU A 183 -3.34 -18.21 -6.12
N ALA A 184 -2.66 -17.28 -5.44
CA ALA A 184 -1.54 -17.57 -4.58
C ALA A 184 -1.95 -18.46 -3.39
N VAL A 185 -3.11 -18.22 -2.77
CA VAL A 185 -3.69 -19.11 -1.74
C VAL A 185 -3.86 -20.53 -2.28
N TYR A 186 -4.49 -20.66 -3.45
CA TYR A 186 -4.68 -21.96 -4.11
C TYR A 186 -3.35 -22.64 -4.43
N ALA A 187 -2.38 -21.91 -4.96
CA ALA A 187 -1.07 -22.42 -5.34
C ALA A 187 -0.31 -22.95 -4.12
N ILE A 188 -0.35 -22.25 -2.98
CA ILE A 188 0.27 -22.70 -1.72
C ILE A 188 -0.46 -23.95 -1.21
N ALA A 189 -1.80 -23.92 -1.15
CA ALA A 189 -2.62 -25.02 -0.66
C ALA A 189 -2.35 -26.33 -1.44
N LYS A 190 -2.30 -26.24 -2.77
CA LYS A 190 -2.02 -27.38 -3.67
C LYS A 190 -0.55 -27.67 -3.91
N GLY A 191 0.37 -26.89 -3.31
CA GLY A 191 1.81 -27.10 -3.46
C GLY A 191 2.31 -26.96 -4.90
N LYS A 192 1.76 -26.02 -5.66
CA LYS A 192 2.13 -25.78 -7.06
C LYS A 192 3.52 -25.13 -7.16
N LEU A 193 4.33 -25.57 -8.12
CA LEU A 193 5.70 -25.09 -8.31
C LEU A 193 5.78 -23.59 -8.61
N TYR A 194 4.80 -23.05 -9.33
CA TYR A 194 4.74 -21.62 -9.65
C TYR A 194 4.35 -20.74 -8.45
N SER A 195 4.03 -21.31 -7.29
CA SER A 195 3.55 -20.56 -6.12
C SER A 195 4.53 -19.46 -5.68
N TYR A 196 5.84 -19.73 -5.68
CA TYR A 196 6.84 -18.72 -5.29
C TYR A 196 6.98 -17.60 -6.34
N ILE A 197 6.90 -17.94 -7.63
CA ILE A 197 6.98 -16.97 -8.73
C ILE A 197 5.76 -16.05 -8.69
N LEU A 198 4.56 -16.63 -8.51
CA LEU A 198 3.32 -15.88 -8.40
C LEU A 198 3.35 -14.92 -7.20
N GLN A 199 3.72 -15.40 -6.02
CA GLN A 199 3.84 -14.56 -4.82
C GLN A 199 4.85 -13.42 -5.00
N PHE A 200 5.98 -13.70 -5.65
CA PHE A 200 6.99 -12.69 -5.96
C PHE A 200 6.45 -11.62 -6.92
N ALA A 201 5.83 -12.03 -8.03
CA ALA A 201 5.27 -11.12 -9.02
C ALA A 201 4.17 -10.22 -8.43
N VAL A 202 3.23 -10.79 -7.67
CA VAL A 202 2.15 -10.03 -7.03
C VAL A 202 2.71 -9.05 -6.00
N SER A 203 3.70 -9.48 -5.21
CA SER A 203 4.36 -8.60 -4.23
C SER A 203 5.08 -7.43 -4.90
N LEU A 204 5.72 -7.63 -6.05
CA LEU A 204 6.34 -6.54 -6.81
C LEU A 204 5.30 -5.54 -7.34
N ILE A 205 4.18 -6.02 -7.87
CA ILE A 205 3.08 -5.14 -8.33
C ILE A 205 2.57 -4.28 -7.18
N HIS A 206 2.42 -4.85 -5.98
CA HIS A 206 2.06 -4.11 -4.76
C HIS A 206 3.08 -3.03 -4.42
N LEU A 207 4.37 -3.37 -4.40
CA LEU A 207 5.42 -2.42 -4.05
C LEU A 207 5.48 -1.27 -5.07
N CYS A 208 5.35 -1.57 -6.36
CA CYS A 208 5.29 -0.54 -7.41
C CYS A 208 4.05 0.35 -7.26
N GLY A 209 2.86 -0.23 -7.06
CA GLY A 209 1.62 0.54 -6.88
C GLY A 209 1.67 1.42 -5.64
N THR A 210 2.19 0.89 -4.53
CA THR A 210 2.36 1.63 -3.28
C THR A 210 3.42 2.74 -3.42
N ALA A 211 4.49 2.49 -4.17
CA ALA A 211 5.48 3.53 -4.48
C ALA A 211 4.83 4.68 -5.28
N VAL A 212 4.06 4.37 -6.32
CA VAL A 212 3.31 5.38 -7.09
C VAL A 212 2.36 6.15 -6.17
N TYR A 213 1.61 5.47 -5.31
CA TYR A 213 0.69 6.08 -4.34
C TYR A 213 1.33 7.14 -3.44
N PHE A 214 2.51 6.83 -2.87
CA PHE A 214 3.25 7.76 -2.01
C PHE A 214 3.98 8.84 -2.82
N ILE A 215 4.53 8.52 -3.99
CA ILE A 215 5.22 9.49 -4.84
C ILE A 215 4.24 10.56 -5.31
N THR A 216 3.05 10.21 -5.78
CA THR A 216 2.08 11.20 -6.22
C THR A 216 1.59 12.09 -5.08
N ALA A 217 1.42 11.54 -3.88
CA ALA A 217 1.15 12.35 -2.68
C ALA A 217 2.25 13.38 -2.40
N LEU A 218 3.52 13.01 -2.59
CA LEU A 218 4.64 13.92 -2.39
C LEU A 218 4.75 14.97 -3.50
N LEU A 219 4.41 14.62 -4.75
CA LEU A 219 4.47 15.53 -5.90
C LEU A 219 3.32 16.53 -5.91
N GLU A 220 2.11 16.11 -5.53
CA GLU A 220 0.90 16.96 -5.53
C GLU A 220 0.78 17.81 -4.25
N GLY A 221 1.52 17.45 -3.20
CA GLY A 221 1.44 18.04 -1.87
C GLY A 221 0.57 17.21 -0.92
N ASP A 222 0.99 17.13 0.34
CA ASP A 222 0.41 16.25 1.36
C ASP A 222 -0.77 16.85 2.15
N ASP A 223 -1.36 17.93 1.61
CA ASP A 223 -2.47 18.69 2.20
C ASP A 223 -3.86 18.04 1.92
N PHE A 224 -3.94 16.71 1.95
CA PHE A 224 -5.17 15.93 1.64
C PHE A 224 -5.84 15.31 2.87
N ALA A 225 -5.20 15.32 4.03
CA ALA A 225 -5.71 14.63 5.22
C ALA A 225 -6.58 15.53 6.11
N ALA A 226 -7.63 14.93 6.70
CA ALA A 226 -8.60 15.58 7.60
C ALA A 226 -8.02 15.95 8.98
N SER A 227 -6.87 15.40 9.35
CA SER A 227 -6.02 15.88 10.45
C SER A 227 -4.70 15.09 10.39
N PRO A 228 -3.67 15.46 11.17
CA PRO A 228 -2.45 14.67 11.21
C PRO A 228 -2.61 13.31 11.86
N PHE A 229 -3.59 13.15 12.74
CA PHE A 229 -3.95 11.81 13.19
C PHE A 229 -4.34 10.95 11.98
N TYR A 230 -5.23 11.46 11.13
CA TYR A 230 -5.65 10.74 9.91
C TYR A 230 -4.49 10.55 8.93
N TYR A 231 -3.66 11.58 8.71
CA TYR A 231 -2.48 11.46 7.86
C TYR A 231 -1.53 10.36 8.35
N TYR A 232 -1.10 10.42 9.61
CA TYR A 232 -0.10 9.49 10.10
C TYR A 232 -0.64 8.10 10.33
N PHE A 233 -1.84 7.97 10.89
CA PHE A 233 -2.40 6.66 11.15
C PHE A 233 -2.92 6.00 9.87
N TYR A 234 -3.83 6.66 9.14
CA TYR A 234 -4.44 6.05 7.94
C TYR A 234 -3.49 6.09 6.75
N PHE A 235 -2.94 7.26 6.41
CA PHE A 235 -2.13 7.38 5.21
C PHE A 235 -0.74 6.73 5.37
N VAL A 236 -0.04 6.90 6.50
CA VAL A 236 1.30 6.31 6.69
C VAL A 236 1.24 4.88 7.27
N VAL A 237 0.66 4.70 8.46
CA VAL A 237 0.76 3.42 9.20
C VAL A 237 -0.01 2.31 8.51
N ILE A 238 -1.28 2.50 8.15
CA ILE A 238 -2.08 1.44 7.50
C ILE A 238 -1.46 1.04 6.15
N ASN A 239 -0.99 1.99 5.35
CA ASN A 239 -0.35 1.68 4.06
C ASN A 239 1.05 1.06 4.21
N SER A 240 1.75 1.26 5.33
CA SER A 240 3.06 0.66 5.55
C SER A 240 3.04 -0.88 5.54
N PHE A 241 1.92 -1.51 5.91
CA PHE A 241 1.74 -2.96 5.85
C PHE A 241 1.85 -3.48 4.41
N TRP A 242 1.38 -2.70 3.43
CA TRP A 242 1.47 -3.00 2.00
C TRP A 242 2.89 -2.84 1.44
N ILE A 243 3.84 -2.30 2.23
CA ILE A 243 5.25 -2.25 1.88
C ILE A 243 6.00 -3.39 2.59
N VAL A 244 5.88 -3.47 3.92
CA VAL A 244 6.72 -4.35 4.75
C VAL A 244 6.43 -5.83 4.45
N ILE A 245 5.16 -6.21 4.37
CA ILE A 245 4.79 -7.62 4.20
C ILE A 245 5.13 -8.11 2.79
N PRO A 246 4.75 -7.42 1.69
CA PRO A 246 5.17 -7.82 0.34
C PRO A 246 6.70 -7.85 0.17
N THR A 247 7.44 -6.92 0.77
CA THR A 247 8.91 -6.94 0.75
C THR A 247 9.47 -8.21 1.40
N ALA A 248 8.98 -8.59 2.58
CA ALA A 248 9.39 -9.81 3.25
C ALA A 248 9.07 -11.07 2.40
N ILE A 249 7.92 -11.09 1.73
CA ILE A 249 7.53 -12.17 0.83
C ILE A 249 8.41 -12.21 -0.41
N CYS A 250 8.74 -11.07 -1.02
CA CYS A 250 9.68 -10.97 -2.13
C CYS A 250 11.03 -11.59 -1.77
N ILE A 251 11.61 -11.18 -0.63
CA ILE A 251 12.90 -11.70 -0.16
C ILE A 251 12.83 -13.22 0.05
N ARG A 252 11.77 -13.73 0.69
CA ARG A 252 11.57 -15.17 0.91
C ARG A 252 11.47 -15.92 -0.42
N CYS A 253 10.64 -15.46 -1.35
CA CYS A 253 10.43 -16.12 -2.63
C CYS A 253 11.71 -16.12 -3.46
N TRP A 254 12.42 -14.98 -3.52
CA TRP A 254 13.71 -14.87 -4.19
C TRP A 254 14.72 -15.90 -3.67
N LYS A 255 14.91 -15.97 -2.34
CA LYS A 255 15.80 -16.97 -1.72
C LYS A 255 15.42 -18.41 -2.08
N LYS A 256 14.12 -18.74 -2.08
CA LYS A 256 13.63 -20.09 -2.41
C LYS A 256 13.84 -20.42 -3.88
N ILE A 257 13.62 -19.46 -4.78
CA ILE A 257 13.83 -19.61 -6.22
C ILE A 257 15.34 -19.84 -6.50
N CYS A 258 16.22 -18.98 -5.98
CA CYS A 258 17.67 -19.14 -6.16
C CYS A 258 18.18 -20.49 -5.61
N ALA A 259 17.72 -20.90 -4.43
CA ALA A 259 18.10 -22.20 -3.85
C ALA A 259 17.66 -23.38 -4.73
N ALA A 260 16.48 -23.30 -5.35
CA ALA A 260 16.01 -24.34 -6.26
C ALA A 260 16.90 -24.48 -7.51
N PHE A 261 17.33 -23.36 -8.10
CA PHE A 261 18.25 -23.36 -9.24
C PHE A 261 19.64 -23.91 -8.88
N ASN A 262 20.20 -23.51 -7.73
CA ASN A 262 21.50 -24.02 -7.27
C ASN A 262 21.48 -25.54 -7.06
N ASN A 263 20.41 -26.07 -6.46
CA ASN A 263 20.26 -27.51 -6.23
C ASN A 263 20.09 -28.30 -7.54
N GLN A 264 19.46 -27.72 -8.58
CA GLN A 264 19.42 -28.36 -9.90
C GLN A 264 20.80 -28.39 -10.56
N GLY A 265 21.57 -27.30 -10.46
CA GLY A 265 22.95 -27.26 -10.97
C GLY A 265 23.84 -28.34 -10.36
N GLN A 266 23.78 -28.49 -9.03
CA GLN A 266 24.55 -29.51 -8.31
C GLN A 266 24.14 -30.96 -8.66
N LYS A 267 22.85 -31.22 -8.88
CA LYS A 267 22.38 -32.56 -9.31
C LYS A 267 22.89 -32.93 -10.70
N LYS A 268 22.95 -31.98 -11.64
CA LYS A 268 23.51 -32.21 -12.98
C LYS A 268 25.02 -32.47 -12.97
N VAL A 269 25.76 -31.87 -12.04
CA VAL A 269 27.20 -32.12 -11.88
C VAL A 269 27.49 -33.48 -11.27
N LYS A 270 26.64 -33.97 -10.34
CA LYS A 270 26.80 -35.30 -9.73
C LYS A 270 26.36 -36.47 -10.62
N SER A 271 25.55 -36.22 -11.64
CA SER A 271 25.05 -37.25 -12.57
C SER A 271 25.90 -37.38 -13.84
N ARG A 272 27.03 -36.67 -13.92
CA ARG A 272 27.95 -36.66 -15.05
C ARG A 272 29.31 -37.16 -14.58
#